data_AF-A0AA44S5L1-F1
#
_entry.id   AF-A0AA44S5L1-F1
#
_cell.length_a   1.000
_cell.length_b   1.000
_cell.length_c   1.000
_cell.angle_alpha   90.00
_cell.angle_beta   90.00
_cell.angle_gamma   90.00
#
_symmetry.space_group_name_H-M   'P 1'
#
loop_
_entity.id
_entity.type
_entity.pdbx_description
1 polymer ?
#
loop_
_entity_poly.entity_id
_entity_poly.type
_entity_poly.pdbx_seq_one_letter_code
_entity_poly.pdbx_strand_id
1 'polypeptide(L)' 'TPIGTVPAVEDLDLDGLDVDAADVAAALAVDADEWRQELPLIEEWLQFVGEKLPTGVKDEFDALKERLG' A
#
# COMPACT_ATOMS: atom_id res chain seq x y z
N THR A 1 4.42 1.98 -7.93
CA THR A 1 4.95 1.17 -6.81
C THR A 1 4.24 -0.19 -6.82
N PRO A 2 4.69 -1.20 -6.06
CA PRO A 2 3.99 -2.49 -5.97
C PRO A 2 2.53 -2.39 -5.48
N ILE A 3 2.18 -1.30 -4.79
CA ILE A 3 0.83 -1.02 -4.30
C ILE A 3 -0.01 -0.14 -5.24
N GLY A 4 0.50 0.20 -6.42
CA GLY A 4 -0.20 1.01 -7.42
C GLY A 4 0.51 2.33 -7.73
N THR A 5 -0.26 3.36 -8.07
CA THR A 5 0.28 4.69 -8.40
C THR A 5 0.37 5.53 -7.14
N VAL A 6 1.56 6.06 -6.87
CA VAL A 6 1.83 7.02 -5.79
C VAL A 6 2.42 8.25 -6.45
N PRO A 7 1.92 9.47 -6.15
CA PRO A 7 2.47 10.70 -6.71
C PRO A 7 3.90 10.92 -6.22
N ALA A 8 4.69 11.65 -7.01
CA ALA A 8 5.92 12.23 -6.50
C ALA A 8 5.59 13.48 -5.64
N VAL A 9 6.54 13.93 -4.82
CA VAL A 9 6.31 15.12 -3.97
C VAL A 9 6.02 16.34 -4.83
N GLU A 10 6.71 16.46 -5.97
CA GLU A 10 6.54 17.52 -6.96
C GLU A 10 5.18 17.53 -7.67
N ASP A 11 4.42 16.44 -7.61
CA ASP A 11 3.06 16.36 -8.17
C ASP A 11 2.01 16.97 -7.22
N LEU A 12 2.39 17.26 -5.97
CA LEU A 12 1.49 17.79 -4.93
C LEU A 12 1.66 19.30 -4.78
N ASP A 13 0.54 20.02 -4.78
CA ASP A 13 0.49 21.42 -4.36
C ASP A 13 0.47 21.47 -2.82
N LEU A 14 1.52 22.04 -2.24
CA LEU A 14 1.72 22.14 -0.79
C LEU A 14 1.54 23.59 -0.28
N ASP A 15 1.06 24.50 -1.13
CA ASP A 15 0.89 25.91 -0.76
C ASP A 15 -0.04 26.08 0.45
N GLY A 16 0.48 26.78 1.47
CA GLY A 16 -0.25 27.04 2.72
C GLY A 16 -0.14 25.95 3.78
N LEU A 17 0.64 24.89 3.53
CA LEU A 17 1.01 23.89 4.55
C LEU A 17 2.39 24.21 5.14
N ASP A 18 2.50 24.12 6.46
CA ASP A 18 3.77 24.21 7.20
C ASP A 18 4.40 22.81 7.32
N VAL A 19 4.94 22.32 6.21
CA VAL A 19 5.53 20.97 6.10
C VAL A 19 6.81 20.99 5.27
N ASP A 20 7.80 20.19 5.69
CA ASP A 20 9.02 20.00 4.93
C ASP A 20 8.80 18.99 3.79
N ALA A 21 9.32 19.29 2.60
CA ALA A 21 9.22 18.38 1.45
C ALA A 21 9.85 17.00 1.72
N ALA A 22 10.84 16.93 2.63
CA ALA A 22 11.45 15.68 3.06
C ALA A 22 10.47 14.80 3.86
N ASP A 23 9.63 15.41 4.70
CA ASP A 23 8.60 14.68 5.47
C ASP A 23 7.51 14.16 4.55
N VAL A 24 7.12 14.96 3.54
CA VAL A 24 6.17 14.51 2.51
C VAL A 24 6.77 13.37 1.68
N ALA A 25 8.05 13.46 1.30
CA ALA A 25 8.75 12.37 0.61
C ALA A 25 8.76 11.08 1.44
N ALA A 26 9.04 11.19 2.73
CA ALA A 26 9.02 10.05 3.65
C ALA A 26 7.61 9.45 3.77
N ALA A 27 6.56 10.28 3.84
CA ALA A 27 5.17 9.82 3.92
C ALA A 27 4.69 9.14 2.62
N LEU A 28 5.22 9.54 1.47
CA LEU A 28 4.92 8.93 0.16
C LEU A 28 5.80 7.70 -0.14
N ALA A 29 6.81 7.41 0.68
CA ALA A 29 7.69 6.28 0.47
C ALA A 29 6.91 4.96 0.57
N VAL A 30 7.15 4.06 -0.39
CA VAL A 30 6.61 2.70 -0.38
C VAL A 30 7.76 1.73 -0.18
N ASP A 31 7.87 1.19 1.03
CA ASP A 31 8.86 0.18 1.37
C ASP A 31 8.30 -1.23 1.09
N ALA A 32 8.85 -1.92 0.09
CA ALA A 32 8.38 -3.25 -0.29
C ALA A 32 8.63 -4.31 0.79
N ASP A 33 9.68 -4.16 1.61
CA ASP A 33 10.00 -5.11 2.68
C ASP A 33 9.03 -4.96 3.85
N GLU A 34 8.65 -3.73 4.21
CA GLU A 34 7.58 -3.48 5.19
C GLU A 34 6.24 -4.07 4.69
N TRP A 35 5.88 -3.82 3.43
CA TRP A 35 4.66 -4.39 2.85
C TRP A 35 4.65 -5.92 2.84
N ARG A 36 5.80 -6.57 2.63
CA ARG A 36 5.88 -8.04 2.72
C ARG A 36 5.65 -8.55 4.14
N GLN A 37 6.06 -7.79 5.16
CA GLN A 37 5.83 -8.15 6.57
C GLN A 37 4.35 -8.03 6.95
N GLU A 38 3.58 -7.20 6.26
CA GLU A 38 2.14 -7.03 6.46
C GLU A 38 1.28 -8.11 5.79
N LEU A 39 1.80 -8.81 4.76
CA LEU A 39 1.04 -9.83 4.01
C LEU A 39 0.39 -10.90 4.91
N PRO A 40 1.06 -11.47 5.93
CA PRO A 40 0.44 -12.45 6.81
C PRO A 40 -0.73 -11.88 7.63
N LEU A 41 -0.64 -10.61 8.04
CA LEU A 41 -1.70 -9.94 8.82
C LEU A 41 -2.92 -9.66 7.95
N ILE A 42 -2.71 -9.24 6.70
CA ILE A 42 -3.78 -9.09 5.72
C ILE A 42 -4.43 -10.45 5.44
N GLU A 43 -3.63 -11.50 5.24
CA GLU A 43 -4.15 -12.85 5.00
C GLU A 43 -4.99 -13.37 6.18
N GLU A 44 -4.54 -13.18 7.42
CA GLU A 44 -5.30 -13.52 8.62
C GLU A 44 -6.65 -12.79 8.65
N TRP A 45 -6.66 -11.49 8.34
CA TRP A 45 -7.88 -10.70 8.31
C TRP A 45 -8.84 -11.17 7.20
N LEU A 46 -8.34 -11.47 6.00
CA LEU A 46 -9.15 -11.99 4.91
C LEU A 46 -9.73 -13.37 5.25
N GLN A 47 -8.96 -14.23 5.94
CA GLN A 47 -9.44 -15.52 6.44
C GLN A 47 -10.52 -15.36 7.51
N PHE A 48 -10.42 -14.37 8.39
CA PHE A 48 -11.44 -14.06 9.39
C PHE A 48 -12.80 -13.72 8.74
N VAL A 49 -12.81 -13.03 7.60
CA VAL A 49 -14.04 -12.77 6.82
C VAL A 49 -14.63 -14.07 6.24
N GLY A 50 -13.77 -15.02 5.88
CA GLY A 50 -14.15 -16.37 5.48
C GLY A 50 -14.99 -16.42 4.21
N GLU A 51 -16.06 -17.23 4.22
CA GLU A 51 -16.90 -17.51 3.04
C GLU A 51 -17.59 -16.29 2.43
N LYS A 52 -17.68 -15.18 3.17
CA LYS A 52 -18.30 -13.94 2.67
C LYS A 52 -17.33 -13.08 1.86
N LEU A 53 -16.05 -13.44 1.83
CA LEU A 53 -15.05 -12.67 1.11
C LEU A 53 -15.29 -12.82 -0.41
N PRO A 54 -15.52 -11.73 -1.16
CA PRO A 54 -15.63 -11.81 -2.61
C PRO A 54 -14.33 -12.33 -3.23
N THR A 55 -14.44 -13.19 -4.24
CA THR A 55 -13.27 -13.77 -4.92
C THR A 55 -12.35 -12.70 -5.49
N GLY A 56 -12.90 -11.62 -6.03
CA GLY A 56 -12.09 -10.50 -6.55
C GLY A 56 -11.18 -9.84 -5.51
N VAL A 57 -11.56 -9.83 -4.23
CA VAL A 57 -10.68 -9.30 -3.16
C VAL A 57 -9.50 -10.24 -2.93
N LYS A 58 -9.73 -11.55 -3.00
CA LYS A 58 -8.67 -12.56 -2.92
C LYS A 58 -7.74 -12.47 -4.14
N ASP A 59 -8.29 -12.29 -5.34
CA ASP A 59 -7.52 -12.15 -6.57
C ASP A 59 -6.60 -10.91 -6.51
N GLU A 60 -7.09 -9.78 -5.98
CA GLU A 60 -6.25 -8.58 -5.77
C GLU A 60 -5.16 -8.79 -4.70
N PHE A 61 -5.44 -9.57 -3.66
CA PHE A 61 -4.42 -9.92 -2.66
C PHE A 61 -3.34 -10.83 -3.24
N ASP A 62 -3.71 -11.79 -4.08
CA ASP A 62 -2.76 -12.64 -4.80
C ASP A 62 -1.92 -11.82 -5.80
N ALA A 63 -2.54 -10.90 -6.54
CA ALA A 63 -1.82 -9.96 -7.41
C ALA A 63 -0.87 -9.04 -6.64
N LEU A 64 -1.24 -8.60 -5.43
CA LEU A 64 -0.34 -7.81 -4.57
C LEU A 64 0.91 -8.60 -4.17
N LYS A 65 0.74 -9.87 -3.77
CA LYS A 65 1.88 -10.75 -3.45
C LYS A 65 2.82 -10.91 -4.63
N GLU A 66 2.29 -11.12 -5.84
CA GLU A 66 3.09 -11.20 -7.06
C GLU A 66 3.85 -9.90 -7.37
N ARG A 67 3.21 -8.74 -7.18
CA ARG A 67 3.87 -7.43 -7.38
C ARG A 67 4.99 -7.16 -6.39
N LEU A 68 4.89 -7.70 -5.17
CA LEU A 68 5.90 -7.56 -4.13
C LEU A 68 7.08 -8.53 -4.33
N GLY A 69 6.89 -9.65 -5.05
CA GLY A 69 7.94 -10.64 -5.31
C GLY A 69 8.17 -11.57 -4.13
#